data_AF-A0A3C1L5X2-F1
#
_entry.id   AF-A0A3C1L5X2-F1
#
_cell.length_a   1.000
_cell.length_b   1.000
_cell.length_c   1.000
_cell.angle_alpha   90.00
_cell.angle_beta   90.00
_cell.angle_gamma   90.00
#
_symmetry.space_group_name_H-M   'P 1'
#
loop_
_entity.id
_entity.type
_entity.pdbx_description
1 polymer ?
#
loop_
_entity_poly.entity_id
_entity_poly.type
_entity_poly.pdbx_seq_one_letter_code
_entity_poly.pdbx_strand_id
1 'polypeptide(L)' 'QPDTGEQALEIADMLVRSGAIDVVVVDSVAALTPRAEIEGEMGDTHVGLQARLMSQALR' A
#
# COMPACT_ATOMS: atom_id res chain seq x y z
N GLN A 1 -1.84 1.95 12.31
CA GLN A 1 -0.94 2.55 11.31
C GLN A 1 -0.16 1.40 10.68
N PRO A 2 -0.18 1.23 9.36
CA PRO A 2 0.51 0.14 8.68
C PRO A 2 2.01 0.42 8.55
N ASP A 3 2.80 -0.65 8.51
CA ASP A 3 4.25 -0.65 8.36
C ASP A 3 4.68 -0.64 6.88
N THR A 4 3.85 -1.18 5.97
CA THR A 4 4.14 -1.19 4.52
C THR A 4 2.91 -0.82 3.68
N GLY A 5 3.14 -0.43 2.43
CA GLY A 5 2.08 -0.14 1.46
C GLY A 5 1.18 -1.36 1.17
N GLU A 6 1.75 -2.56 1.10
CA GLU A 6 0.99 -3.81 0.94
C GLU A 6 0.03 -4.03 2.12
N GLN A 7 0.54 -3.90 3.35
CA GLN A 7 -0.27 -4.08 4.55
C GLN A 7 -1.38 -3.03 4.63
N ALA A 8 -1.09 -1.78 4.27
CA ALA A 8 -2.08 -0.70 4.23
C ALA A 8 -3.25 -1.04 3.28
N LEU A 9 -2.93 -1.54 2.08
CA LEU A 9 -3.92 -1.87 1.06
C LEU A 9 -4.69 -3.16 1.40
N GLU A 10 -4.05 -4.15 2.03
CA GLU A 10 -4.72 -5.35 2.54
C GLU A 10 -5.73 -5.01 3.65
N ILE A 11 -5.36 -4.11 4.57
CA ILE A 11 -6.28 -3.60 5.59
C ILE A 11 -7.47 -2.88 4.92
N ALA A 12 -7.20 -2.03 3.93
CA ALA A 12 -8.27 -1.33 3.21
C ALA A 12 -9.23 -2.32 2.51
N ASP A 13 -8.71 -3.36 1.84
CA ASP A 13 -9.54 -4.41 1.20
C ASP A 13 -10.37 -5.17 2.23
N MET A 14 -9.79 -5.55 3.37
CA MET A 14 -10.53 -6.21 4.46
C MET A 14 -11.67 -5.34 4.99
N LEU A 15 -11.41 -4.05 5.22
CA LEU A 15 -12.42 -3.11 5.70
C LEU A 15 -13.55 -2.93 4.68
N VAL A 16 -13.22 -2.80 3.39
CA VAL A 16 -14.20 -2.72 2.30
C VAL A 16 -15.04 -4.00 2.22
N ARG A 17 -14.40 -5.18 2.24
CA ARG A 17 -15.10 -6.48 2.18
C ARG A 17 -15.99 -6.75 3.39
N SER A 18 -15.69 -6.16 4.54
CA SER A 18 -16.51 -6.32 5.74
C SER A 18 -17.92 -5.77 5.57
N GLY A 19 -18.11 -4.77 4.69
CA GLY A 19 -19.37 -4.04 4.56
C GLY A 19 -19.79 -3.23 5.79
N ALA A 20 -18.96 -3.19 6.83
CA ALA A 20 -19.25 -2.51 8.10
C ALA A 20 -18.77 -1.04 8.11
N ILE A 21 -17.99 -0.63 7.11
CA ILE A 21 -17.37 0.69 7.00
C ILE A 21 -17.89 1.38 5.74
N ASP A 22 -18.45 2.59 5.89
CA ASP A 22 -19.01 3.36 4.78
C ASP A 22 -17.95 4.05 3.93
N VAL A 23 -16.86 4.53 4.55
CA VAL A 23 -15.80 5.29 3.90
C VAL A 23 -14.44 4.92 4.48
N VAL A 24 -13.48 4.66 3.58
CA VAL A 24 -12.06 4.46 3.91
C VAL A 24 -11.24 5.56 3.22
N VAL A 25 -10.38 6.23 3.97
CA VAL A 25 -9.47 7.27 3.45
C VAL A 25 -8.02 6.81 3.65
N VAL A 26 -7.23 6.91 2.58
CA VAL A 26 -5.78 6.67 2.61
C VAL A 26 -5.05 7.99 2.56
N ASP A 27 -4.41 8.37 3.67
CA ASP A 27 -3.54 9.54 3.76
C ASP A 27 -2.09 9.07 4.03
N SER A 28 -1.22 8.97 3.02
CA SER A 28 -1.40 9.34 1.61
C SER A 28 -0.81 8.26 0.68
N VAL A 29 -1.13 8.33 -0.61
CA VAL A 29 -0.56 7.41 -1.63
C VAL A 29 0.96 7.50 -1.70
N ALA A 30 1.53 8.68 -1.49
CA ALA A 30 2.98 8.88 -1.49
C ALA A 30 3.68 8.15 -0.33
N ALA A 31 2.96 7.86 0.75
CA ALA A 31 3.47 7.13 1.91
C ALA A 31 3.24 5.62 1.85
N LEU A 32 2.62 5.10 0.78
CA LEU A 32 2.42 3.65 0.59
C LEU A 32 3.72 2.98 0.12
N THR A 33 4.77 3.02 0.93
CA THR A 33 6.10 2.50 0.57
C THR A 33 6.08 0.97 0.50
N PRO A 34 6.49 0.34 -0.61
CA PRO A 34 6.48 -1.10 -0.72
C PRO A 34 7.49 -1.73 0.23
N ARG A 35 7.20 -2.92 0.75
CA ARG A 35 8.10 -3.60 1.70
C ARG A 35 9.53 -3.73 1.21
N ALA A 36 9.73 -4.06 -0.07
CA ALA A 36 11.08 -4.22 -0.63
C ALA A 36 11.89 -2.91 -0.64
N GLU A 37 11.23 -1.75 -0.68
CA GLU A 37 11.90 -0.46 -0.57
C GLU A 37 12.26 -0.13 0.90
N ILE A 38 11.43 -0.55 1.86
CA ILE A 38 11.69 -0.39 3.31
C ILE A 38 12.83 -1.30 3.77
N GLU A 39 12.89 -2.53 3.26
CA GLU A 39 13.92 -3.53 3.58
C GLU A 39 15.22 -3.33 2.78
N GLY A 40 15.17 -2.55 1.69
CA GLY A 40 16.33 -2.23 0.86
C GLY A 40 17.22 -1.14 1.43
N GLU A 41 18.32 -0.83 0.72
CA GLU A 41 19.20 0.26 1.10
C GLU A 41 18.78 1.59 0.45
N MET A 42 19.05 2.70 1.15
CA MET A 42 18.77 4.02 0.61
C MET A 42 19.65 4.28 -0.62
N GLY A 43 19.01 4.48 -1.79
CA GLY A 43 19.70 4.61 -3.08
C GLY A 43 19.52 3.41 -4.00
N ASP A 44 18.97 2.30 -3.50
CA ASP A 44 18.60 1.16 -4.33
C ASP A 44 17.50 1.53 -5.32
N THR A 45 17.68 1.08 -6.57
CA THR A 45 16.76 1.41 -7.66
C THR A 45 15.59 0.43 -7.69
N HIS A 46 14.46 0.82 -7.12
CA HIS A 46 13.22 0.04 -7.11
C HIS A 46 12.25 0.47 -8.23
N VAL A 47 12.67 0.31 -9.50
CA VAL A 47 11.91 0.82 -10.66
C VAL A 47 10.48 0.25 -10.72
N GLY A 48 9.50 1.16 -10.67
CA GLY A 48 8.09 0.87 -10.90
C GLY A 48 7.42 0.02 -9.81
N LEU A 49 8.07 -0.16 -8.65
CA LEU A 49 7.52 -0.98 -7.56
C LEU A 49 6.20 -0.41 -7.05
N GLN A 50 6.15 0.90 -6.80
CA GLN A 50 4.94 1.62 -6.43
C GLN A 50 3.81 1.46 -7.45
N ALA A 51 4.13 1.59 -8.74
CA ALA A 51 3.15 1.46 -9.82
C ALA A 51 2.56 0.04 -9.89
N ARG A 52 3.39 -1.00 -9.69
CA ARG A 52 2.93 -2.39 -9.65
C ARG A 52 2.05 -2.66 -8.42
N LEU A 53 2.45 -2.18 -7.25
CA LEU A 53 1.67 -2.27 -6.01
C LEU A 53 0.27 -1.69 -6.22
N MET A 54 0.19 -0.46 -6.71
CA MET A 54 -1.09 0.20 -6.99
C MET A 54 -1.91 -0.52 -8.07
N SER A 55 -1.27 -0.98 -9.14
CA SER A 55 -1.97 -1.74 -10.20
C SER A 55 -2.51 -3.09 -9.70
N GLN A 56 -1.93 -3.66 -8.64
CA GLN A 56 -2.46 -4.86 -8.00
C GLN A 56 -3.59 -4.53 -7.03
N ALA A 57 -3.44 -3.48 -6.23
CA ALA A 57 -4.43 -3.10 -5.22
C ALA A 57 -5.73 -2.53 -5.81
N LEU A 58 -5.68 -1.94 -7.01
CA LEU A 58 -6.84 -1.36 -7.69
C LEU A 58 -7.54 -2.31 -8.68
N ARG A 59 -7.08 -3.56 -8.78
CA ARG A 59 -7.73 -4.60 -9.60
C ARG A 59 -8.84 -5.30 -8.82
#